data_AF-A0A5S5AVA3-F1
#
_entry.id   AF-A0A5S5AVA3-F1
#
_cell.length_a   1.000
_cell.length_b   1.000
_cell.length_c   1.000
_cell.angle_alpha   90.00
_cell.angle_beta   90.00
_cell.angle_gamma   90.00
#
_symmetry.space_group_name_H-M   'P 1'
#
loop_
_entity.id
_entity.type
_entity.pdbx_description
1 polymer ?
#
loop_
_entity_poly.entity_id
_entity_poly.type
_entity_poly.pdbx_seq_one_letter_code
_entity_poly.pdbx_strand_id
1 'polypeptide(L)'
;MKGGFILKKIYVCLPEDIYEALVGLASRRKESISAIARKMLTESIAVEAANDGIDKVTDAVRRAMRDILKPTEDRLAKLAAKAAVAAATSMYLNTQCIADLGKSNALELYQMARTKAVAYLREKDEEE
;
A
#
# COMPACT_ATOMS: atom_id res chain seq x y z
N MET A 1 24.78 -31.34 35.16
CA MET A 1 23.66 -30.84 36.00
C MET A 1 22.39 -30.86 35.16
N LYS A 2 21.39 -31.66 35.56
CA LYS A 2 20.13 -31.81 34.79
C LYS A 2 19.26 -30.56 35.00
N GLY A 3 19.09 -29.74 33.97
CA GLY A 3 18.10 -28.67 33.96
C GLY A 3 16.70 -29.28 33.93
N GLY A 4 16.02 -29.30 35.07
CA GLY A 4 14.64 -29.75 35.17
C GLY A 4 13.70 -28.70 34.57
N PHE A 5 12.95 -29.06 33.53
CA PHE A 5 11.89 -28.21 32.99
C PHE A 5 10.73 -28.10 33.98
N ILE A 6 10.39 -26.88 34.38
CA ILE A 6 9.21 -26.61 35.22
C ILE A 6 7.97 -26.63 34.32
N LEU A 7 7.14 -27.66 34.45
CA LEU A 7 5.87 -27.78 33.71
C LEU A 7 4.72 -27.28 34.59
N LYS A 8 3.89 -26.38 34.05
CA LYS A 8 2.65 -25.91 34.70
C LYS A 8 1.43 -26.64 34.13
N LYS A 9 0.44 -26.95 34.98
CA LYS A 9 -0.81 -27.61 34.58
C LYS A 9 -1.86 -26.55 34.22
N ILE A 10 -2.60 -26.80 33.16
CA ILE A 10 -3.75 -26.00 32.73
C ILE A 10 -4.91 -26.99 32.51
N TYR A 11 -6.11 -26.62 32.93
CA TYR A 11 -7.34 -27.38 32.72
C TYR A 11 -8.21 -26.62 31.71
N VAL A 12 -8.61 -27.29 30.63
CA VAL A 12 -9.38 -26.69 29.54
C VAL A 12 -10.46 -27.67 29.11
N CYS A 13 -11.68 -27.18 28.89
CA CYS A 13 -12.74 -27.96 28.27
C CYS A 13 -12.61 -27.85 26.74
N LEU A 14 -12.60 -29.00 26.06
CA LEU A 14 -12.52 -29.08 24.61
C LEU A 14 -13.87 -29.54 24.05
N PRO A 15 -14.27 -29.06 22.86
CA PRO A 15 -15.31 -29.69 22.07
C PRO A 15 -15.00 -31.16 21.80
N GLU A 16 -16.04 -32.00 21.74
CA GLU A 16 -15.89 -33.46 21.65
C GLU A 16 -15.14 -33.89 20.38
N ASP A 17 -15.45 -33.26 19.25
CA ASP A 17 -14.80 -33.47 17.95
C ASP A 17 -13.28 -33.21 17.99
N ILE A 18 -12.87 -32.14 18.68
CA ILE A 18 -11.46 -31.79 18.85
C ILE A 18 -10.76 -32.77 19.80
N TYR A 19 -11.45 -33.20 20.86
CA TYR A 19 -10.91 -34.19 21.79
C TYR A 19 -10.70 -35.55 21.10
N GLU A 20 -11.67 -36.04 20.34
CA GLU A 20 -11.57 -37.27 19.56
C GLU A 20 -10.44 -37.19 18.53
N ALA A 21 -10.30 -36.04 17.83
CA ALA A 21 -9.19 -35.82 16.90
C ALA A 21 -7.82 -35.88 17.59
N LEU A 22 -7.69 -35.30 18.78
CA LEU A 22 -6.48 -35.37 19.61
C LEU A 22 -6.15 -36.80 20.05
N VAL A 23 -7.15 -37.56 20.49
CA VAL A 23 -7.01 -38.98 20.85
C VAL A 23 -6.58 -39.82 19.63
N GLY A 24 -7.17 -39.57 18.46
CA GLY A 24 -6.80 -40.23 17.22
C GLY A 24 -5.35 -39.91 16.81
N LEU A 25 -4.93 -38.65 16.92
CA LEU A 25 -3.55 -38.22 16.67
C LEU A 25 -2.54 -38.85 17.65
N ALA A 26 -2.89 -38.90 18.94
CA ALA A 26 -2.10 -39.56 19.99
C ALA A 26 -1.88 -41.03 19.68
N SER A 27 -2.95 -41.72 19.28
CA SER A 27 -2.92 -43.14 18.94
C SER A 27 -2.06 -43.42 17.70
N ARG A 28 -2.17 -42.58 16.66
CA ARG A 28 -1.37 -42.71 15.43
C ARG A 28 0.12 -42.46 15.66
N ARG A 29 0.46 -41.47 16.49
CA ARG A 29 1.85 -41.07 16.76
C ARG A 29 2.50 -41.83 17.92
N LYS A 30 1.75 -42.66 18.65
CA LYS A 30 2.18 -43.38 19.86
C LYS A 30 2.75 -42.44 20.92
N GLU A 31 2.15 -41.26 21.05
CA GLU A 31 2.52 -40.23 22.02
C GLU A 31 1.36 -39.97 22.98
N SER A 32 1.64 -39.42 24.17
CA SER A 32 0.58 -38.99 25.08
C SER A 32 -0.18 -37.79 24.51
N ILE A 33 -1.49 -37.72 24.77
CA ILE A 33 -2.34 -36.57 24.40
C ILE A 33 -1.72 -35.26 24.90
N SER A 34 -1.18 -35.25 26.11
CA SER A 34 -0.52 -34.08 26.69
C SER A 34 0.75 -33.64 25.95
N ALA A 35 1.51 -34.58 25.37
CA ALA A 35 2.70 -34.25 24.58
C ALA A 35 2.31 -33.62 23.24
N ILE A 36 1.30 -34.17 22.56
CA ILE A 36 0.79 -33.64 21.30
C ILE A 36 0.15 -32.27 21.53
N ALA A 37 -0.73 -32.15 22.53
CA ALA A 37 -1.36 -30.88 22.87
C ALA A 37 -0.32 -29.81 23.17
N ARG A 38 0.72 -30.13 23.94
CA ARG A 38 1.82 -29.19 24.22
C ARG A 38 2.55 -28.78 22.95
N LYS A 39 2.86 -29.71 22.05
CA LYS A 39 3.56 -29.41 20.80
C LYS A 39 2.72 -28.49 19.91
N MET A 40 1.45 -28.81 19.73
CA MET A 40 0.51 -28.00 18.94
C MET A 40 0.29 -26.61 19.56
N LEU A 41 0.17 -26.51 20.89
CA LEU A 41 0.06 -25.21 21.57
C LEU A 41 1.35 -24.39 21.43
N THR A 42 2.51 -25.02 21.50
CA THR A 42 3.80 -24.32 21.34
C THR A 42 3.95 -23.79 19.91
N GLU A 43 3.61 -24.62 18.91
CA GLU A 43 3.64 -24.24 17.50
C GLU A 43 2.63 -23.13 17.20
N SER A 44 1.38 -23.25 17.67
CA SER A 44 0.35 -22.24 17.43
C SER A 44 0.68 -20.90 18.09
N ILE A 45 1.15 -20.87 19.33
CA ILE A 45 1.59 -19.63 20.00
C ILE A 45 2.75 -18.98 19.23
N ALA A 46 3.70 -19.76 18.73
CA ALA A 46 4.81 -19.24 17.94
C ALA A 46 4.34 -18.65 16.59
N VAL A 47 3.41 -19.33 15.92
CA VAL A 47 2.80 -18.86 14.66
C VAL A 47 1.98 -17.59 14.89
N GLU A 48 1.17 -17.55 15.94
CA GLU A 48 0.33 -16.39 16.29
C GLU A 48 1.20 -15.18 16.64
N ALA A 49 2.26 -15.37 17.43
CA ALA A 49 3.23 -14.31 17.72
C ALA A 49 3.97 -13.82 16.45
N ALA A 50 4.26 -14.71 15.50
CA ALA A 50 4.87 -14.34 14.23
C ALA A 50 3.90 -13.55 13.34
N ASN A 51 2.63 -13.96 13.26
CA ASN A 51 1.58 -13.27 12.51
C ASN A 51 1.31 -11.87 13.07
N ASP A 52 1.17 -11.75 14.39
CA ASP A 52 1.05 -10.46 15.09
C ASP A 52 2.26 -9.54 14.81
N GLY A 53 3.45 -10.14 14.75
CA GLY A 53 4.68 -9.44 14.38
C GLY A 53 4.65 -8.93 12.94
N ILE A 54 4.22 -9.77 11.99
CA ILE A 54 4.08 -9.43 10.57
C ILE A 54 3.07 -8.30 10.38
N ASP A 55 1.93 -8.34 11.06
CA ASP A 55 0.90 -7.30 10.94
C ASP A 55 1.42 -5.95 11.44
N LYS A 56 2.08 -5.94 12.60
CA LYS A 56 2.70 -4.72 13.15
C LYS A 56 3.79 -4.15 12.24
N VAL A 57 4.63 -5.01 11.66
CA VAL A 57 5.67 -4.59 10.71
C VAL A 57 5.05 -4.06 9.42
N THR A 58 4.03 -4.74 8.89
CA THR A 58 3.35 -4.33 7.66
C THR A 58 2.69 -2.96 7.83
N ASP A 59 2.02 -2.72 8.95
CA ASP A 59 1.41 -1.43 9.25
C ASP A 59 2.45 -0.32 9.43
N ALA A 60 3.58 -0.62 10.07
CA ALA A 60 4.70 0.33 10.20
C ALA A 60 5.28 0.71 8.83
N VAL A 61 5.48 -0.27 7.94
CA VAL A 61 5.98 -0.03 6.57
C VAL A 61 4.98 0.80 5.76
N ARG A 62 3.68 0.48 5.82
CA ARG A 62 2.65 1.28 5.14
C ARG A 62 2.60 2.73 5.62
N ARG A 63 2.75 2.96 6.93
CA ARG A 63 2.84 4.32 7.49
C ARG A 63 4.08 5.05 6.99
N ALA A 64 5.25 4.42 7.07
CA ALA A 64 6.49 5.01 6.57
C ALA A 64 6.41 5.38 5.07
N MET A 65 5.86 4.49 4.25
CA MET A 65 5.64 4.77 2.82
C MET A 65 4.69 5.95 2.61
N ARG A 66 3.59 6.02 3.36
CA ARG A 66 2.63 7.13 3.28
C ARG A 66 3.26 8.45 3.69
N ASP A 67 4.06 8.45 4.76
CA ASP A 67 4.72 9.65 5.27
C ASP A 67 5.75 10.21 4.27
N ILE A 68 6.37 9.34 3.45
CA ILE A 68 7.29 9.74 2.39
C ILE A 68 6.53 10.19 1.13
N LEU A 69 5.50 9.46 0.71
CA LEU A 69 4.78 9.73 -0.54
C LEU A 69 3.90 10.98 -0.45
N LYS A 70 3.18 11.16 0.66
CA LYS A 70 2.18 12.22 0.80
C LYS A 70 2.76 13.63 0.58
N PRO A 71 3.93 14.00 1.13
CA PRO A 71 4.55 15.30 0.84
C PRO A 71 4.89 15.48 -0.65
N THR A 72 5.31 14.42 -1.33
CA THR A 72 5.65 14.48 -2.75
C THR A 72 4.41 14.67 -3.63
N GLU A 73 3.33 13.94 -3.31
CA GLU A 73 2.01 14.10 -3.96
C GLU A 73 1.46 15.51 -3.75
N ASP A 74 1.47 16.02 -2.52
CA ASP A 74 1.00 17.38 -2.20
C ASP A 74 1.82 18.44 -2.95
N ARG A 75 3.13 18.21 -3.11
CA ARG A 75 4.00 19.13 -3.86
C ARG A 75 3.71 19.07 -5.35
N LEU A 76 3.50 17.89 -5.93
CA LEU A 76 3.11 17.71 -7.33
C LEU A 76 1.77 18.38 -7.61
N ALA A 77 0.78 18.19 -6.73
CA ALA A 77 -0.52 18.84 -6.83
C ALA A 77 -0.39 20.38 -6.79
N LYS A 78 0.42 20.93 -5.89
CA LYS A 78 0.69 22.37 -5.82
C LYS A 78 1.41 22.90 -7.07
N LEU A 79 2.37 22.16 -7.61
CA LEU A 79 3.06 22.54 -8.84
C LEU A 79 2.11 22.52 -10.04
N ALA A 80 1.29 21.48 -10.17
CA ALA A 80 0.27 21.39 -11.21
C ALA A 80 -0.74 22.55 -11.13
N ALA A 81 -1.20 22.89 -9.92
CA ALA A 81 -2.09 24.03 -9.72
C ALA A 81 -1.43 25.36 -10.13
N LYS A 82 -0.17 25.61 -9.75
CA LYS A 82 0.56 26.81 -10.16
C LYS A 82 0.77 26.87 -11.68
N ALA A 83 1.13 25.76 -12.30
CA ALA A 83 1.30 25.66 -13.75
C ALA A 83 -0.02 25.91 -14.48
N ALA A 84 -1.13 25.36 -13.99
CA ALA A 84 -2.46 25.58 -14.55
C ALA A 84 -2.89 27.06 -14.45
N VAL A 85 -2.68 27.70 -13.30
CA VAL A 85 -2.98 29.14 -13.14
C VAL A 85 -2.12 29.99 -14.07
N ALA A 86 -0.82 29.71 -14.19
CA ALA A 86 0.07 30.43 -15.09
C ALA A 86 -0.33 30.23 -16.56
N ALA A 87 -0.63 29.00 -16.97
CA ALA A 87 -1.07 28.69 -18.33
C ALA A 87 -2.40 29.38 -18.66
N ALA A 88 -3.38 29.32 -17.76
CA ALA A 88 -4.66 30.00 -17.93
C ALA A 88 -4.48 31.52 -18.03
N THR A 89 -3.67 32.11 -17.16
CA THR A 89 -3.38 33.56 -17.17
C THR A 89 -2.76 33.97 -18.51
N SER A 90 -1.77 33.23 -19.00
CA SER A 90 -1.15 33.48 -20.30
C SER A 90 -2.15 33.33 -21.46
N MET A 91 -3.04 32.33 -21.41
CA MET A 91 -4.08 32.16 -22.42
C MET A 91 -5.06 33.35 -22.42
N TYR A 92 -5.54 33.78 -21.26
CA TYR A 92 -6.44 34.93 -21.15
C TYR A 92 -5.79 36.22 -21.65
N LEU A 93 -4.53 36.48 -21.28
CA LEU A 93 -3.77 37.64 -21.78
C LEU A 93 -3.62 37.60 -23.30
N ASN A 94 -3.33 36.43 -23.87
CA ASN A 94 -3.20 36.27 -25.32
C ASN A 94 -4.56 36.46 -26.03
N THR A 95 -5.65 35.92 -25.49
CA THR A 95 -6.99 36.13 -26.06
C THR A 95 -7.40 37.60 -25.99
N GLN A 96 -7.11 38.28 -24.89
CA GLN A 96 -7.38 39.71 -24.74
C GLN A 96 -6.56 40.54 -25.73
N CYS A 97 -5.27 40.25 -25.88
CA CYS A 97 -4.42 40.91 -26.87
C CYS A 97 -4.94 40.73 -28.31
N ILE A 98 -5.42 39.53 -28.67
CA ILE A 98 -6.04 39.28 -29.99
C ILE A 98 -7.30 40.13 -30.18
N ALA A 99 -8.12 40.25 -29.13
CA ALA A 99 -9.33 41.08 -29.15
C ALA A 99 -8.99 42.58 -29.26
N ASP A 100 -7.98 43.06 -28.53
CA ASP A 100 -7.49 44.45 -28.59
C ASP A 100 -6.92 44.80 -29.98
N LEU A 101 -6.35 43.82 -30.68
CA LEU A 101 -5.91 43.93 -32.08
C LEU A 101 -7.07 43.89 -33.10
N GLY A 102 -8.32 43.82 -32.63
CA GLY A 102 -9.52 43.80 -33.47
C GLY A 102 -9.75 42.48 -34.21
N LYS A 103 -9.09 41.39 -33.80
CA LYS A 103 -9.24 40.07 -34.43
C LYS A 103 -10.19 39.18 -33.61
N SER A 104 -11.02 38.43 -34.31
CA SER A 104 -12.02 37.52 -33.73
C SER A 104 -11.73 36.04 -33.97
N ASN A 105 -10.53 35.69 -34.44
CA ASN A 105 -10.12 34.33 -34.80
C ASN A 105 -9.33 33.59 -33.70
N ALA A 106 -9.52 33.94 -32.42
CA ALA A 106 -8.78 33.37 -31.30
C ALA A 106 -8.91 31.84 -31.19
N LEU A 107 -10.08 31.28 -31.54
CA LEU A 107 -10.34 29.84 -31.49
C LEU A 107 -9.47 29.06 -32.49
N GLU A 108 -9.39 29.54 -33.74
CA GLU A 108 -8.61 28.89 -34.80
C GLU A 108 -7.12 28.92 -34.48
N LEU A 109 -6.64 30.07 -34.01
CA LEU A 109 -5.24 30.25 -33.56
C LEU A 109 -4.91 29.30 -32.40
N TYR A 110 -5.82 29.14 -31.44
CA TYR A 110 -5.66 28.17 -30.35
C TYR A 110 -5.55 26.74 -30.86
N GLN A 111 -6.43 26.32 -31.77
CA GLN A 111 -6.40 24.96 -32.32
C GLN A 111 -5.08 24.67 -33.05
N MET A 112 -4.61 25.62 -33.88
CA MET A 112 -3.31 25.50 -34.55
C MET A 112 -2.14 25.42 -33.55
N ALA A 113 -2.15 26.28 -32.53
CA ALA A 113 -1.11 26.30 -31.50
C ALA A 113 -1.10 25.01 -30.67
N ARG A 114 -2.27 24.48 -30.31
CA ARG A 114 -2.41 23.22 -29.57
C ARG A 114 -1.85 22.04 -30.36
N THR A 115 -2.15 21.94 -31.66
CA THR A 115 -1.63 20.84 -32.50
C THR A 115 -0.10 20.88 -32.55
N LYS A 116 0.50 22.07 -32.69
CA LYS A 116 1.97 22.23 -32.65
C LYS A 116 2.56 21.88 -31.29
N ALA A 117 1.91 22.31 -30.20
CA ALA A 117 2.37 22.00 -28.85
C ALA A 117 2.35 20.49 -28.55
N VAL A 118 1.30 19.78 -29.01
CA VAL A 118 1.21 18.32 -28.86
C VAL A 118 2.27 17.60 -29.70
N ALA A 119 2.50 18.05 -30.94
CA ALA A 119 3.55 17.48 -31.80
C ALA A 119 4.95 17.64 -31.16
N TYR A 120 5.26 18.83 -30.64
CA TYR A 120 6.54 19.09 -29.97
C TYR A 120 6.78 18.19 -28.76
N LEU A 121 5.74 17.91 -27.96
CA LEU A 121 5.87 16.98 -26.83
C LEU A 121 6.16 15.55 -27.30
N ARG A 122 5.55 15.11 -28.40
CA ARG A 122 5.73 13.75 -28.93
C ARG A 122 7.09 13.55 -29.59
N GLU A 123 7.56 14.51 -30.37
CA GLU A 123 8.89 14.45 -31.02
C GLU A 123 10.02 14.41 -29.98
N LYS A 124 9.87 15.13 -28.88
CA LYS A 124 10.84 15.13 -27.79
C LYS A 124 10.95 13.75 -27.09
N ASP A 125 9.85 13.01 -26.99
CA ASP A 125 9.83 11.66 -26.41
C ASP A 125 10.45 10.60 -27.35
N GLU A 126 10.60 10.90 -28.65
CA GLU A 126 11.18 10.00 -29.67
C GLU A 126 12.70 10.23 -29.89
N GLU A 127 13.24 11.38 -29.46
CA GLU A 127 14.67 11.73 -29.54
C GLU A 127 15.48 11.43 -28.25
N GLU A 128 14.82 11.02 -27.16
CA GLU A 128 15.44 10.47 -25.92
C GLU A 128 15.46 8.93 -25.92
#